data_AF-A0A2Z3V564-F1
#
_entry.id   AF-A0A2Z3V564-F1
#
_cell.length_a   1.000
_cell.length_b   1.000
_cell.length_c   1.000
_cell.angle_alpha   90.00
_cell.angle_beta   90.00
_cell.angle_gamma   90.00
#
_symmetry.space_group_name_H-M   'P 1'
#
loop_
_entity.id
_entity.type
_entity.pdbx_description
1 polymer ?
#
loop_
_entity_poly.entity_id
_entity_poly.type
_entity_poly.pdbx_seq_one_letter_code
_entity_poly.pdbx_strand_id
1 'polypeptide(L)'
;MEVEVVTARPRVQQVSRSHLSLELGHLYMEDLLRGPKALREHFAMIKPWADFAIARHSGSGRVSTCFLVDEYFSRIRSPAELIPELIEAAAEAGIVIDYLARESGCAQAGEVSPAALVMARIVSIPPQGTNGLRPSAHETGWLTNSEGMSRAGGVDQAMAALRPWSPPKENGARSHSICMDVQLWDAPDGVRRWSCAFLAAVWQLLRLGLLRHEGKSIVTPAPWHGRHPDHWSELPPVIKLSERAHPFYAFRTMTVLETRFAQVEAAVRTILSQVAVDPAVSALTARQAASQGIDLPDDLVQRISHVFSDGV
;
A
#
# COMPACT_ATOMS: atom_id res chain seq x y z
N MET A 1 23.50 -23.83 36.85
CA MET A 1 23.78 -23.02 35.65
C MET A 1 22.50 -22.25 35.35
N GLU A 2 22.35 -21.09 35.96
CA GLU A 2 21.21 -20.21 35.69
C GLU A 2 21.41 -19.60 34.31
N VAL A 3 20.47 -19.87 33.41
CA VAL A 3 20.41 -19.21 32.11
C VAL A 3 19.74 -17.87 32.35
N GLU A 4 20.55 -16.82 32.42
CA GLU A 4 20.09 -15.44 32.44
C GLU A 4 19.47 -15.14 31.06
N VAL A 5 18.14 -15.28 30.96
CA VAL A 5 17.41 -14.88 29.75
C VAL A 5 17.32 -13.36 29.75
N VAL A 6 18.32 -12.71 29.17
CA VAL A 6 18.26 -11.29 28.85
C VAL A 6 17.21 -11.10 27.75
N THR A 7 15.95 -10.88 28.12
CA THR A 7 14.89 -10.48 27.18
C THR A 7 15.10 -9.02 26.79
N ALA A 8 16.14 -8.72 26.03
CA ALA A 8 16.28 -7.44 25.35
C ALA A 8 15.17 -7.37 24.31
N ARG A 9 14.03 -6.74 24.64
CA ARG A 9 13.00 -6.43 23.64
C ARG A 9 13.67 -5.60 22.54
N PRO A 10 13.71 -6.06 21.29
CA PRO A 10 14.30 -5.29 20.21
C PRO A 10 13.62 -3.92 20.18
N ARG A 11 14.40 -2.85 20.34
CA ARG A 11 13.85 -1.49 20.37
C ARG A 11 13.39 -1.15 18.96
N VAL A 12 12.08 -1.21 18.74
CA VAL A 12 11.47 -0.76 17.50
C VAL A 12 11.81 0.72 17.29
N GLN A 13 12.36 1.03 16.12
CA GLN A 13 12.72 2.38 15.72
C GLN A 13 11.48 3.27 15.69
N GLN A 14 11.59 4.38 16.39
CA GLN A 14 10.65 5.47 16.34
C GLN A 14 10.87 6.29 15.07
N VAL A 15 9.79 6.57 14.35
CA VAL A 15 9.80 7.42 13.15
C VAL A 15 8.92 8.65 13.37
N SER A 16 9.29 9.76 12.73
CA SER A 16 8.48 10.99 12.70
C SER A 16 7.27 10.79 11.79
N ARG A 17 6.12 11.35 12.18
CA ARG A 17 4.86 11.16 11.44
C ARG A 17 4.14 12.47 11.12
N SER A 18 3.68 12.58 9.88
CA SER A 18 2.63 13.50 9.47
C SER A 18 1.28 13.05 10.01
N HIS A 19 0.33 13.98 10.09
CA HIS A 19 -1.06 13.67 10.40
C HIS A 19 -1.70 12.92 9.24
N LEU A 20 -1.38 13.36 8.02
CA LEU A 20 -1.84 12.75 6.78
C LEU A 20 -0.66 12.61 5.80
N SER A 21 -0.58 11.47 5.14
CA SER A 21 0.13 11.36 3.87
C SER A 21 -0.94 11.42 2.77
N LEU A 22 -0.79 12.31 1.80
CA LEU A 22 -1.69 12.50 0.67
C LEU A 22 -1.01 12.05 -0.62
N GLU A 23 -1.54 11.04 -1.28
CA GLU A 23 -1.04 10.59 -2.58
C GLU A 23 -1.81 11.27 -3.70
N LEU A 24 -1.06 11.97 -4.55
CA LEU A 24 -1.54 12.88 -5.59
C LEU A 24 -1.82 12.15 -6.92
N GLY A 25 -2.31 10.92 -6.82
CA GLY A 25 -2.50 10.02 -7.95
C GLY A 25 -1.64 8.77 -7.88
N HIS A 26 -2.20 7.71 -8.45
CA HIS A 26 -1.52 6.50 -8.84
C HIS A 26 -1.81 6.36 -10.34
N LEU A 27 -0.83 6.70 -11.17
CA LEU A 27 -0.94 6.57 -12.62
C LEU A 27 -0.21 5.31 -13.06
N TYR A 28 -0.83 4.53 -13.93
CA TYR A 28 -0.10 3.47 -14.61
C TYR A 28 0.90 4.10 -15.59
N MET A 29 1.96 3.37 -15.93
CA MET A 29 2.97 3.87 -16.87
C MET A 29 2.36 4.26 -18.23
N GLU A 30 1.29 3.58 -18.66
CA GLU A 30 0.57 3.88 -19.90
C GLU A 30 -0.11 5.26 -19.85
N ASP A 31 -0.58 5.70 -18.68
CA ASP A 31 -1.17 7.02 -18.51
C ASP A 31 -0.09 8.12 -18.67
N LEU A 32 1.12 7.82 -18.22
CA LEU A 32 2.28 8.71 -18.32
C LEU A 32 2.81 8.85 -19.76
N LEU A 33 2.44 7.94 -20.67
CA LEU A 33 2.78 8.03 -22.11
C LEU A 33 2.00 9.13 -22.84
N ARG A 34 0.89 9.60 -22.27
CA ARG A 34 0.08 10.68 -22.84
C ARG A 34 0.78 12.05 -22.77
N GLY A 35 1.95 12.11 -22.11
CA GLY A 35 2.86 13.25 -22.08
C GLY A 35 2.43 14.39 -21.15
N PRO A 36 3.17 15.51 -21.16
CA PRO A 36 3.00 16.61 -20.20
C PRO A 36 1.59 17.21 -20.13
N LYS A 37 0.86 17.22 -21.25
CA LYS A 37 -0.51 17.74 -21.28
C LYS A 37 -1.45 16.93 -20.37
N ALA A 38 -1.37 15.61 -20.42
CA ALA A 38 -2.19 14.74 -19.59
C ALA A 38 -1.84 14.86 -18.10
N LEU A 39 -0.56 15.05 -17.77
CA LEU A 39 -0.13 15.33 -16.40
C LEU A 39 -0.74 16.63 -15.86
N ARG A 40 -0.78 17.69 -16.67
CA ARG A 40 -1.42 18.96 -16.27
C ARG A 40 -2.92 18.81 -16.07
N GLU A 41 -3.60 18.08 -16.96
CA GLU A 41 -5.02 17.77 -16.82
C GLU A 41 -5.30 16.97 -15.53
N HIS A 42 -4.45 15.97 -15.23
CA HIS A 42 -4.51 15.19 -13.98
C HIS A 42 -4.36 16.08 -12.74
N PHE A 43 -3.30 16.90 -12.68
CA PHE A 43 -3.08 17.76 -11.51
C PHE A 43 -4.16 18.82 -11.33
N ALA A 44 -4.70 19.38 -12.42
CA ALA A 44 -5.84 20.29 -12.36
C ALA A 44 -7.10 19.59 -11.81
N MET A 45 -7.35 18.34 -12.21
CA MET A 45 -8.48 17.54 -11.77
C MET A 45 -8.41 17.18 -10.28
N ILE A 46 -7.24 16.79 -9.78
CA ILE A 46 -7.10 16.41 -8.37
C ILE A 46 -6.95 17.60 -7.42
N LYS A 47 -6.61 18.79 -7.94
CA LYS A 47 -6.32 19.98 -7.13
C LYS A 47 -7.39 20.29 -6.08
N PRO A 48 -8.70 20.33 -6.39
CA PRO A 48 -9.72 20.65 -5.39
C PRO A 48 -9.71 19.67 -4.21
N TRP A 49 -9.41 18.40 -4.46
CA TRP A 49 -9.33 17.35 -3.45
C TRP A 49 -8.06 17.48 -2.61
N ALA A 50 -6.93 17.81 -3.23
CA ALA A 50 -5.69 18.08 -2.52
C ALA A 50 -5.82 19.30 -1.60
N ASP A 51 -6.37 20.40 -2.11
CA ASP A 51 -6.64 21.63 -1.34
C ASP A 51 -7.58 21.34 -0.17
N PHE A 52 -8.65 20.57 -0.38
CA PHE A 52 -9.57 20.15 0.67
C PHE A 52 -8.86 19.32 1.76
N ALA A 53 -8.08 18.31 1.38
CA ALA A 53 -7.37 17.45 2.30
C ALA A 53 -6.36 18.21 3.16
N ILE A 54 -5.63 19.16 2.54
CA ILE A 54 -4.70 20.07 3.21
C ILE A 54 -5.45 21.01 4.15
N ALA A 55 -6.52 21.66 3.68
CA ALA A 55 -7.31 22.60 4.48
C ALA A 55 -7.95 21.95 5.71
N ARG A 56 -8.39 20.69 5.61
CA ARG A 56 -8.91 19.91 6.75
C ARG A 56 -7.88 19.69 7.87
N HIS A 57 -6.60 19.81 7.54
CA HIS A 57 -5.48 19.71 8.47
C HIS A 57 -4.79 21.09 8.67
N SER A 58 -5.43 22.20 8.29
CA SER A 58 -4.87 23.53 8.49
C SER A 58 -4.63 23.85 9.98
N GLY A 59 -3.59 24.64 10.27
CA GLY A 59 -3.11 24.91 11.63
C GLY A 59 -1.85 24.10 11.96
N SER A 60 -1.86 23.33 13.05
CA SER A 60 -0.73 22.46 13.47
C SER A 60 -0.65 21.12 12.71
N GLY A 61 -1.58 20.88 11.78
CA GLY A 61 -1.61 19.65 11.01
C GLY A 61 -0.42 19.59 10.05
N ARG A 62 0.11 18.38 9.90
CA ARG A 62 1.29 18.08 9.08
C ARG A 62 0.82 17.17 7.97
N VAL A 63 0.82 17.66 6.74
CA VAL A 63 0.43 16.88 5.56
C VAL A 63 1.65 16.71 4.68
N SER A 64 2.05 15.47 4.41
CA SER A 64 3.06 15.17 3.40
C SER A 64 2.38 14.75 2.11
N THR A 65 2.87 15.21 0.96
CA THR A 65 2.36 14.77 -0.34
C THR A 65 3.29 13.73 -0.98
N CYS A 66 2.74 12.77 -1.70
CA CYS A 66 3.55 11.81 -2.44
C CYS A 66 2.96 11.46 -3.80
N PHE A 67 3.82 10.98 -4.68
CA PHE A 67 3.45 10.42 -5.98
C PHE A 67 4.13 9.06 -6.15
N LEU A 68 3.37 8.02 -6.45
CA LEU A 68 3.90 6.68 -6.73
C LEU A 68 3.98 6.49 -8.25
N VAL A 69 5.14 6.07 -8.74
CA VAL A 69 5.34 5.68 -10.14
C VAL A 69 5.34 4.16 -10.24
N ASP A 70 4.39 3.62 -10.99
CA ASP A 70 4.38 2.20 -11.39
C ASP A 70 5.43 1.97 -12.49
N GLU A 71 6.68 1.79 -12.08
CA GLU A 71 7.75 1.28 -12.95
C GLU A 71 7.99 -0.22 -12.79
N TYR A 72 7.22 -0.90 -11.93
CA TYR A 72 7.40 -2.32 -11.66
C TYR A 72 6.91 -3.18 -12.84
N PHE A 73 5.77 -2.79 -13.44
CA PHE A 73 5.20 -3.53 -14.57
C PHE A 73 5.73 -3.04 -15.93
N SER A 74 6.19 -1.79 -16.01
CA SER A 74 6.59 -1.16 -17.27
C SER A 74 7.63 -0.06 -17.05
N ARG A 75 8.70 -0.02 -17.87
CA ARG A 75 9.81 0.96 -17.76
C ARG A 75 10.02 1.75 -19.05
N ILE A 76 8.92 2.20 -19.66
CA ILE A 76 8.96 2.84 -20.98
C ILE A 76 9.64 4.22 -20.93
N ARG A 77 9.52 4.94 -19.81
CA ARG A 77 10.12 6.27 -19.62
C ARG A 77 11.22 6.26 -18.56
N SER A 78 12.26 7.04 -18.79
CA SER A 78 13.33 7.23 -17.81
C SER A 78 12.94 8.22 -16.69
N PRO A 79 13.54 8.11 -15.49
CA PRO A 79 13.38 9.13 -14.45
C PRO A 79 13.85 10.51 -14.90
N ALA A 80 14.92 10.57 -15.71
CA ALA A 80 15.47 11.79 -16.29
C ALA A 80 14.44 12.60 -17.09
N GLU A 81 13.53 11.92 -17.77
CA GLU A 81 12.47 12.56 -18.56
C GLU A 81 11.21 12.80 -17.71
N LEU A 82 10.76 11.78 -16.96
CA LEU A 82 9.46 11.82 -16.30
C LEU A 82 9.41 12.75 -15.08
N ILE A 83 10.42 12.70 -14.21
CA ILE A 83 10.36 13.39 -12.92
C ILE A 83 10.31 14.92 -13.10
N PRO A 84 11.11 15.55 -13.99
CA PRO A 84 11.00 16.97 -14.25
C PRO A 84 9.61 17.38 -14.75
N GLU A 85 9.03 16.65 -15.71
CA GLU A 85 7.69 16.93 -16.24
C GLU A 85 6.60 16.81 -15.16
N LEU A 86 6.72 15.82 -14.27
CA LEU A 86 5.81 15.62 -13.15
C LEU A 86 5.85 16.80 -12.17
N ILE A 87 7.06 17.23 -11.79
CA ILE A 87 7.27 18.35 -10.87
C ILE A 87 6.74 19.65 -11.48
N GLU A 88 7.03 19.90 -12.76
CA GLU A 88 6.56 21.08 -13.49
C GLU A 88 5.04 21.11 -13.58
N ALA A 89 4.40 20.01 -14.01
CA ALA A 89 2.95 19.93 -14.11
C ALA A 89 2.23 20.10 -12.76
N ALA A 90 2.79 19.53 -11.68
CA ALA A 90 2.26 19.73 -10.33
C ALA A 90 2.40 21.19 -9.89
N ALA A 91 3.56 21.80 -10.13
CA ALA A 91 3.83 23.19 -9.78
C ALA A 91 2.91 24.17 -10.54
N GLU A 92 2.62 23.92 -11.82
CA GLU A 92 1.65 24.70 -12.61
C GLU A 92 0.23 24.66 -11.99
N ALA A 93 -0.16 23.54 -11.39
CA ALA A 93 -1.42 23.41 -10.65
C ALA A 93 -1.33 23.96 -9.20
N GLY A 94 -0.17 24.47 -8.77
CA GLY A 94 0.05 24.93 -7.40
C GLY A 94 0.11 23.79 -6.37
N ILE A 95 0.47 22.58 -6.81
CA ILE A 95 0.65 21.40 -5.96
C ILE A 95 2.15 21.14 -5.80
N VAL A 96 2.58 20.87 -4.58
CA VAL A 96 3.96 20.42 -4.29
C VAL A 96 3.94 18.91 -4.11
N ILE A 97 4.89 18.21 -4.73
CA ILE A 97 5.16 16.80 -4.49
C ILE A 97 6.34 16.72 -3.52
N ASP A 98 6.09 16.30 -2.27
CA ASP A 98 7.15 16.20 -1.28
C ASP A 98 8.03 14.95 -1.49
N TYR A 99 7.39 13.85 -1.88
CA TYR A 99 8.02 12.55 -2.02
C TYR A 99 7.63 11.87 -3.34
N LEU A 100 8.62 11.27 -4.01
CA LEU A 100 8.36 10.39 -5.14
C LEU A 100 8.80 8.98 -4.78
N ALA A 101 7.90 8.02 -4.98
CA ALA A 101 8.09 6.62 -4.65
C ALA A 101 8.08 5.78 -5.93
N ARG A 102 8.86 4.71 -5.92
CA ARG A 102 8.88 3.69 -6.98
C ARG A 102 8.07 2.49 -6.53
N GLU A 103 7.19 1.98 -7.37
CA GLU A 103 6.42 0.78 -7.03
C GLU A 103 7.33 -0.45 -6.82
N SER A 104 8.42 -0.57 -7.60
CA SER A 104 9.41 -1.64 -7.36
C SER A 104 10.05 -1.55 -5.98
N GLY A 105 10.05 -0.36 -5.35
CA GLY A 105 10.44 -0.14 -3.97
C GLY A 105 9.56 -0.86 -2.94
N CYS A 106 8.30 -1.14 -3.29
CA CYS A 106 7.40 -1.98 -2.51
C CYS A 106 7.75 -3.48 -2.65
N ALA A 107 8.26 -3.89 -3.81
CA ALA A 107 8.74 -5.25 -4.03
C ALA A 107 10.11 -5.49 -3.38
N GLN A 108 11.04 -4.55 -3.53
CA GLN A 108 12.42 -4.63 -3.07
C GLN A 108 12.97 -3.24 -2.68
N ALA A 109 13.48 -3.11 -1.45
CA ALA A 109 14.10 -1.91 -0.92
C ALA A 109 15.51 -2.23 -0.39
N GLY A 110 16.53 -2.07 -1.25
CA GLY A 110 17.88 -2.51 -0.95
C GLY A 110 17.94 -4.03 -0.81
N GLU A 111 18.40 -4.54 0.33
CA GLU A 111 18.46 -5.98 0.65
C GLU A 111 17.14 -6.54 1.21
N VAL A 112 16.17 -5.68 1.55
CA VAL A 112 14.92 -6.08 2.20
C VAL A 112 13.80 -6.10 1.17
N SER A 113 13.01 -7.17 1.11
CA SER A 113 11.76 -7.20 0.35
C SER A 113 10.57 -6.83 1.25
N PRO A 114 9.98 -5.62 1.12
CA PRO A 114 8.79 -5.26 1.87
C PRO A 114 7.60 -6.17 1.51
N ALA A 115 7.45 -6.51 0.23
CA ALA A 115 6.45 -7.45 -0.26
C ALA A 115 6.56 -8.82 0.42
N ALA A 116 7.76 -9.41 0.51
CA ALA A 116 7.95 -10.69 1.21
C ALA A 116 7.62 -10.58 2.72
N LEU A 117 7.97 -9.44 3.34
CA LEU A 117 7.66 -9.18 4.76
C LEU A 117 6.16 -9.05 5.02
N VAL A 118 5.41 -8.44 4.11
CA VAL A 118 3.95 -8.37 4.19
C VAL A 118 3.35 -9.75 3.91
N MET A 119 3.86 -10.47 2.92
CA MET A 119 3.42 -11.82 2.60
C MET A 119 3.52 -12.73 3.81
N ALA A 120 4.65 -12.70 4.53
CA ALA A 120 4.88 -13.46 5.76
C ALA A 120 3.95 -13.09 6.94
N ARG A 121 3.23 -11.96 6.84
CA ARG A 121 2.29 -11.44 7.85
C ARG A 121 0.83 -11.57 7.44
N ILE A 122 0.54 -12.10 6.26
CA ILE A 122 -0.83 -12.43 5.88
C ILE A 122 -1.27 -13.62 6.71
N VAL A 123 -2.31 -13.40 7.52
CA VAL A 123 -2.94 -14.46 8.29
C VAL A 123 -4.10 -14.98 7.46
N SER A 124 -3.95 -16.19 6.93
CA SER A 124 -5.08 -16.91 6.34
C SER A 124 -6.04 -17.25 7.48
N ILE A 125 -7.15 -16.50 7.62
CA ILE A 125 -8.19 -16.86 8.59
C ILE A 125 -8.97 -18.05 8.00
N PRO A 126 -8.86 -19.26 8.57
CA PRO A 126 -9.73 -20.35 8.14
C PRO A 126 -11.17 -20.03 8.56
N PRO A 127 -12.17 -20.28 7.70
CA PRO A 127 -13.58 -20.18 8.08
C PRO A 127 -13.88 -20.95 9.38
N GLN A 128 -14.77 -20.42 10.22
CA GLN A 128 -15.17 -21.09 11.47
C GLN A 128 -15.70 -22.50 11.18
N GLY A 129 -15.16 -23.51 11.87
CA GLY A 129 -15.55 -24.91 11.67
C GLY A 129 -14.94 -25.60 10.44
N THR A 130 -13.96 -24.98 9.78
CA THR A 130 -13.20 -25.61 8.68
C THR A 130 -11.74 -25.88 9.07
N ASN A 131 -11.14 -26.88 8.43
CA ASN A 131 -9.76 -27.32 8.66
C ASN A 131 -8.76 -26.78 7.61
N GLY A 132 -9.05 -25.64 6.95
CA GLY A 132 -8.13 -25.06 5.97
C GLY A 132 -8.08 -25.82 4.63
N LEU A 133 -9.25 -26.17 4.05
CA LEU A 133 -9.35 -26.92 2.77
C LEU A 133 -8.76 -26.20 1.54
N ARG A 134 -8.30 -24.96 1.66
CA ARG A 134 -7.64 -24.21 0.60
C ARG A 134 -6.14 -24.12 0.92
N PRO A 135 -5.24 -24.40 -0.04
CA PRO A 135 -3.82 -24.14 0.16
C PRO A 135 -3.62 -22.64 0.46
N SER A 136 -2.68 -22.33 1.33
CA SER A 136 -2.50 -20.98 1.86
C SER A 136 -2.21 -19.96 0.77
N ALA A 137 -2.42 -18.67 1.05
CA ALA A 137 -2.02 -17.61 0.12
C ALA A 137 -0.51 -17.67 -0.23
N HIS A 138 0.32 -18.24 0.67
CA HIS A 138 1.75 -18.47 0.46
C HIS A 138 2.06 -19.50 -0.63
N GLU A 139 1.17 -20.46 -0.83
CA GLU A 139 1.31 -21.54 -1.82
C GLU A 139 0.65 -21.16 -3.14
N THR A 140 -0.54 -20.55 -3.08
CA THR A 140 -1.36 -20.30 -4.27
C THR A 140 -1.11 -18.93 -4.90
N GLY A 141 -0.70 -17.94 -4.11
CA GLY A 141 -0.70 -16.55 -4.53
C GLY A 141 -2.09 -15.93 -4.61
N TRP A 142 -3.12 -16.57 -4.02
CA TRP A 142 -4.47 -16.03 -3.97
C TRP A 142 -4.98 -15.89 -2.54
N LEU A 143 -5.57 -14.74 -2.25
CA LEU A 143 -6.21 -14.40 -0.98
C LEU A 143 -7.72 -14.35 -1.16
N THR A 144 -8.47 -14.83 -0.17
CA THR A 144 -9.92 -14.66 -0.16
C THR A 144 -10.43 -14.20 1.18
N ASN A 145 -11.51 -13.43 1.18
CA ASN A 145 -12.29 -13.12 2.37
C ASN A 145 -13.54 -14.02 2.51
N SER A 146 -13.65 -15.11 1.75
CA SER A 146 -14.90 -15.88 1.63
C SER A 146 -14.80 -17.29 2.22
N GLU A 147 -15.86 -17.70 2.91
CA GLU A 147 -16.12 -19.07 3.33
C GLU A 147 -16.60 -19.92 2.13
N GLY A 148 -16.17 -21.18 2.07
CA GLY A 148 -16.78 -22.20 1.21
C GLY A 148 -16.45 -22.13 -0.29
N MET A 149 -15.65 -21.17 -0.74
CA MET A 149 -15.35 -20.96 -2.17
C MET A 149 -14.25 -21.88 -2.76
N SER A 150 -13.72 -22.89 -2.05
CA SER A 150 -12.81 -23.86 -2.67
C SER A 150 -12.72 -25.21 -1.95
N ARG A 151 -13.07 -26.29 -2.68
CA ARG A 151 -12.29 -27.54 -2.67
C ARG A 151 -11.33 -27.44 -3.85
N ALA A 152 -10.04 -27.25 -3.60
CA ALA A 152 -9.02 -27.63 -4.55
C ALA A 152 -8.72 -29.13 -4.31
N GLY A 153 -9.00 -29.99 -5.28
CA GLY A 153 -8.38 -31.33 -5.33
C GLY A 153 -9.04 -32.46 -4.54
N GLY A 154 -10.37 -32.54 -4.51
CA GLY A 154 -10.99 -33.86 -4.41
C GLY A 154 -11.36 -34.30 -5.81
N VAL A 155 -10.95 -35.49 -6.24
CA VAL A 155 -11.61 -36.16 -7.36
C VAL A 155 -13.10 -36.07 -7.08
N ASP A 156 -13.83 -35.23 -7.81
CA ASP A 156 -15.27 -35.37 -7.88
C ASP A 156 -15.44 -36.75 -8.49
N GLN A 157 -15.62 -37.75 -7.62
CA GLN A 157 -16.06 -39.05 -8.07
C GLN A 157 -17.26 -38.75 -8.94
N ALA A 158 -17.27 -39.20 -10.20
CA ALA A 158 -18.36 -38.94 -11.13
C ALA A 158 -19.74 -39.39 -10.60
N MET A 159 -19.76 -40.08 -9.45
CA MET A 159 -20.92 -40.58 -8.71
C MET A 159 -21.16 -39.87 -7.35
N ALA A 160 -20.41 -38.82 -7.01
CA ALA A 160 -20.66 -38.05 -5.79
C ALA A 160 -21.97 -37.27 -5.93
N ALA A 161 -22.85 -37.36 -4.92
CA ALA A 161 -24.08 -36.58 -4.90
C ALA A 161 -23.76 -35.09 -5.10
N LEU A 162 -24.35 -34.49 -6.14
CA LEU A 162 -24.24 -33.07 -6.42
C LEU A 162 -24.60 -32.30 -5.14
N ARG A 163 -23.61 -31.62 -4.54
CA ARG A 163 -23.92 -30.73 -3.43
C ARG A 163 -24.83 -29.63 -3.97
N PRO A 164 -25.97 -29.35 -3.32
CA PRO A 164 -26.80 -28.21 -3.72
C PRO A 164 -25.94 -26.94 -3.60
N TRP A 165 -26.06 -26.06 -4.59
CA TRP A 165 -25.36 -24.78 -4.58
C TRP A 165 -25.72 -24.00 -3.31
N SER A 166 -24.70 -23.41 -2.68
CA SER A 166 -24.85 -22.51 -1.54
C SER A 166 -24.17 -21.17 -1.86
N PRO A 167 -24.79 -20.03 -1.51
CA PRO A 167 -24.16 -18.73 -1.74
C PRO A 167 -22.87 -18.59 -0.93
N PRO A 168 -21.82 -17.95 -1.49
CA PRO A 168 -20.60 -17.67 -0.74
C PRO A 168 -20.88 -16.69 0.40
N LYS A 169 -20.11 -16.82 1.50
CA LYS A 169 -20.26 -15.97 2.68
C LYS A 169 -18.94 -15.28 2.97
N GLU A 170 -18.99 -13.99 3.22
CA GLU A 170 -17.81 -13.24 3.63
C GLU A 170 -17.50 -13.51 5.11
N ASN A 171 -16.21 -13.66 5.42
CA ASN A 171 -15.71 -13.85 6.78
C ASN A 171 -16.10 -12.67 7.66
N GLY A 172 -16.86 -12.92 8.72
CA GLY A 172 -17.32 -11.85 9.63
C GLY A 172 -18.36 -10.91 9.03
N ALA A 173 -19.07 -11.34 7.97
CA ALA A 173 -20.19 -10.61 7.38
C ALA A 173 -21.21 -10.18 8.44
N ARG A 174 -21.74 -8.97 8.28
CA ARG A 174 -22.87 -8.47 9.10
C ARG A 174 -24.19 -8.81 8.41
N SER A 175 -24.75 -7.86 7.66
CA SER A 175 -26.08 -7.97 7.03
C SER A 175 -26.05 -8.40 5.55
N HIS A 176 -24.87 -8.44 4.93
CA HIS A 176 -24.65 -8.92 3.56
C HIS A 176 -23.20 -9.41 3.43
N SER A 177 -22.89 -10.14 2.36
CA SER A 177 -21.54 -10.66 2.07
C SER A 177 -21.02 -10.09 0.75
N ILE A 178 -19.78 -9.59 0.77
CA ILE A 178 -19.01 -9.24 -0.43
C ILE A 178 -17.83 -10.20 -0.51
N CYS A 179 -17.84 -11.10 -1.47
CA CYS A 179 -16.87 -12.18 -1.60
C CYS A 179 -15.87 -11.86 -2.71
N MET A 180 -14.56 -11.87 -2.40
CA MET A 180 -13.48 -11.55 -3.32
C MET A 180 -12.37 -12.60 -3.27
N ASP A 181 -11.83 -12.91 -4.45
CA ASP A 181 -10.56 -13.61 -4.63
C ASP A 181 -9.55 -12.61 -5.23
N VAL A 182 -8.44 -12.41 -4.54
CA VAL A 182 -7.43 -11.42 -4.88
C VAL A 182 -6.11 -12.13 -5.15
N GLN A 183 -5.59 -11.97 -6.36
CA GLN A 183 -4.25 -12.44 -6.69
C GLN A 183 -3.20 -11.54 -6.02
N LEU A 184 -2.26 -12.14 -5.30
CA LEU A 184 -1.14 -11.48 -4.64
C LEU A 184 0.15 -11.58 -5.46
N TRP A 185 0.34 -12.71 -6.12
CA TRP A 185 1.47 -12.97 -6.99
C TRP A 185 1.16 -14.07 -8.00
N ASP A 186 1.93 -14.09 -9.08
CA ASP A 186 2.04 -15.23 -9.99
C ASP A 186 3.51 -15.58 -10.23
N ALA A 187 3.74 -16.68 -10.94
CA ALA A 187 5.08 -17.13 -11.32
C ALA A 187 5.06 -17.82 -12.70
N PRO A 188 4.65 -17.11 -13.77
CA PRO A 188 4.51 -17.70 -15.10
C PRO A 188 5.83 -18.32 -15.61
N ASP A 189 6.97 -17.69 -15.29
CA ASP A 189 8.31 -18.12 -15.69
C ASP A 189 9.11 -18.74 -14.52
N GLY A 190 8.42 -19.19 -13.47
CA GLY A 190 9.04 -19.68 -12.23
C GLY A 190 9.63 -18.59 -11.33
N VAL A 191 9.66 -17.34 -11.79
CA VAL A 191 10.03 -16.16 -10.99
C VAL A 191 8.76 -15.51 -10.45
N ARG A 192 8.72 -15.29 -9.13
CA ARG A 192 7.59 -14.63 -8.48
C ARG A 192 7.47 -13.18 -8.93
N ARG A 193 6.29 -12.81 -9.42
CA ARG A 193 5.88 -11.44 -9.72
C ARG A 193 4.71 -11.07 -8.83
N TRP A 194 4.81 -9.92 -8.16
CA TRP A 194 3.76 -9.42 -7.27
C TRP A 194 2.67 -8.71 -8.08
N SER A 195 1.41 -8.78 -7.63
CA SER A 195 0.32 -8.04 -8.25
C SER A 195 0.31 -6.57 -7.83
N CYS A 196 -0.27 -5.69 -8.66
CA CYS A 196 -0.40 -4.26 -8.36
C CYS A 196 -1.20 -4.03 -7.07
N ALA A 197 -2.31 -4.75 -6.88
CA ALA A 197 -3.11 -4.67 -5.65
C ALA A 197 -2.29 -5.05 -4.40
N PHE A 198 -1.39 -6.04 -4.50
CA PHE A 198 -0.52 -6.40 -3.40
C PHE A 198 0.56 -5.34 -3.13
N LEU A 199 1.21 -4.81 -4.18
CA LEU A 199 2.20 -3.74 -4.02
C LEU A 199 1.58 -2.43 -3.51
N ALA A 200 0.35 -2.12 -3.90
CA ALA A 200 -0.42 -1.00 -3.35
C ALA A 200 -0.76 -1.21 -1.87
N ALA A 201 -1.09 -2.44 -1.44
CA ALA A 201 -1.25 -2.74 -0.01
C ALA A 201 0.06 -2.56 0.77
N VAL A 202 1.18 -3.04 0.22
CA VAL A 202 2.52 -2.82 0.79
C VAL A 202 2.83 -1.32 0.88
N TRP A 203 2.47 -0.55 -0.14
CA TRP A 203 2.67 0.89 -0.18
C TRP A 203 1.93 1.63 0.94
N GLN A 204 0.67 1.26 1.21
CA GLN A 204 -0.09 1.81 2.33
C GLN A 204 0.60 1.53 3.68
N LEU A 205 1.11 0.31 3.88
CA LEU A 205 1.84 -0.06 5.10
C LEU A 205 3.17 0.68 5.26
N LEU A 206 3.87 0.96 4.15
CA LEU A 206 5.09 1.78 4.11
C LEU A 206 4.78 3.24 4.49
N ARG A 207 3.74 3.85 3.90
CA ARG A 207 3.31 5.23 4.22
C ARG A 207 2.83 5.38 5.66
N LEU A 208 2.17 4.38 6.24
CA LEU A 208 1.80 4.38 7.66
C LEU A 208 3.01 4.13 8.60
N GLY A 209 4.15 3.73 8.03
CA GLY A 209 5.35 3.38 8.77
C GLY A 209 5.12 2.19 9.69
N LEU A 210 4.35 1.19 9.24
CA LEU A 210 3.99 0.01 10.04
C LEU A 210 4.91 -1.19 9.81
N LEU A 211 5.68 -1.18 8.71
CA LEU A 211 6.62 -2.27 8.43
C LEU A 211 7.96 -2.06 9.12
N ARG A 212 8.50 -3.15 9.69
CA ARG A 212 9.82 -3.19 10.30
C ARG A 212 10.58 -4.43 9.84
N HIS A 213 11.88 -4.25 9.66
CA HIS A 213 12.84 -5.33 9.51
C HIS A 213 13.89 -5.15 10.61
N GLU A 214 14.04 -6.16 11.47
CA GLU A 214 14.95 -6.11 12.63
C GLU A 214 14.75 -4.86 13.51
N GLY A 215 13.49 -4.44 13.69
CA GLY A 215 13.13 -3.24 14.45
C GLY A 215 13.37 -1.91 13.72
N LYS A 216 14.01 -1.89 12.55
CA LYS A 216 14.26 -0.67 11.75
C LYS A 216 13.17 -0.43 10.70
N SER A 217 12.96 0.83 10.32
CA SER A 217 12.10 1.17 9.19
C SER A 217 12.70 0.66 7.88
N ILE A 218 11.85 0.16 6.98
CA ILE A 218 12.32 -0.46 5.73
C ILE A 218 12.74 0.59 4.70
N VAL A 219 11.98 1.67 4.59
CA VAL A 219 12.20 2.72 3.59
C VAL A 219 12.43 4.03 4.31
N THR A 220 13.58 4.66 4.10
CA THR A 220 13.86 6.03 4.56
C THR A 220 13.97 6.93 3.34
N PRO A 221 13.12 7.96 3.17
CA PRO A 221 13.22 8.87 2.04
C PRO A 221 14.59 9.55 1.97
N ALA A 222 15.23 9.47 0.81
CA ALA A 222 16.53 10.10 0.58
C ALA A 222 16.35 11.47 -0.09
N PRO A 223 16.96 12.56 0.43
CA PRO A 223 16.99 13.84 -0.29
C PRO A 223 17.58 13.67 -1.69
N TRP A 224 16.97 14.29 -2.69
CA TRP A 224 17.45 14.25 -4.06
C TRP A 224 17.61 15.66 -4.63
N HIS A 225 18.86 16.04 -4.91
CA HIS A 225 19.22 17.41 -5.35
C HIS A 225 20.02 17.42 -6.67
N GLY A 226 20.19 16.25 -7.30
CA GLY A 226 21.01 16.08 -8.51
C GLY A 226 20.18 15.85 -9.77
N ARG A 227 20.89 15.68 -10.89
CA ARG A 227 20.28 15.22 -12.15
C ARG A 227 19.63 13.84 -11.93
N HIS A 228 18.40 13.68 -12.42
CA HIS A 228 17.72 12.39 -12.39
C HIS A 228 18.40 11.40 -13.35
N PRO A 229 18.57 10.13 -12.95
CA PRO A 229 19.27 9.12 -13.73
C PRO A 229 18.42 8.62 -14.90
N ASP A 230 19.06 7.92 -15.83
CA ASP A 230 18.38 7.32 -16.98
C ASP A 230 17.66 6.01 -16.60
N HIS A 231 18.06 5.35 -15.49
CA HIS A 231 17.41 4.12 -15.02
C HIS A 231 16.77 4.26 -13.63
N TRP A 232 15.54 3.75 -13.50
CA TRP A 232 14.79 3.73 -12.24
C TRP A 232 15.55 3.06 -11.09
N SER A 233 16.28 1.99 -11.36
CA SER A 233 17.05 1.24 -10.36
C SER A 233 18.13 2.06 -9.64
N GLU A 234 18.57 3.17 -10.22
CA GLU A 234 19.58 4.06 -9.64
C GLU A 234 18.99 5.01 -8.59
N LEU A 235 17.66 5.18 -8.57
CA LEU A 235 16.98 5.97 -7.56
C LEU A 235 16.71 5.15 -6.29
N PRO A 236 16.80 5.75 -5.10
CA PRO A 236 16.25 5.15 -3.88
C PRO A 236 14.77 4.79 -4.03
N PRO A 237 14.24 3.83 -3.24
CA PRO A 237 12.82 3.45 -3.29
C PRO A 237 11.86 4.62 -3.10
N VAL A 238 12.26 5.59 -2.26
CA VAL A 238 11.56 6.87 -2.07
C VAL A 238 12.59 7.98 -2.03
N ILE A 239 12.39 9.00 -2.87
CA ILE A 239 13.16 10.23 -2.85
C ILE A 239 12.33 11.38 -2.26
N LYS A 240 13.00 12.28 -1.56
CA LYS A 240 12.45 13.51 -1.00
C LYS A 240 12.79 14.66 -1.96
N LEU A 241 11.77 15.22 -2.60
CA LEU A 241 11.88 16.28 -3.60
C LEU A 241 11.80 17.69 -2.99
N SER A 242 11.07 17.84 -1.87
CA SER A 242 10.86 19.12 -1.18
C SER A 242 11.63 19.16 0.13
N GLU A 243 12.50 20.14 0.33
CA GLU A 243 13.23 20.30 1.61
C GLU A 243 12.28 20.56 2.79
N ARG A 244 11.17 21.26 2.52
CA ARG A 244 10.15 21.65 3.50
C ARG A 244 9.11 20.56 3.77
N ALA A 245 9.27 19.38 3.17
CA ALA A 245 8.35 18.28 3.38
C ALA A 245 8.15 17.95 4.86
N HIS A 246 6.89 17.82 5.27
CA HIS A 246 6.53 17.16 6.52
C HIS A 246 6.95 15.68 6.46
N PRO A 247 7.09 14.99 7.62
CA PRO A 247 7.56 13.60 7.64
C PRO A 247 6.81 12.67 6.66
N PHE A 248 7.55 11.79 6.00
CA PHE A 248 6.99 10.86 5.03
C PHE A 248 5.93 9.92 5.63
N TYR A 249 6.25 9.28 6.75
CA TYR A 249 5.29 8.41 7.41
C TYR A 249 4.12 9.23 7.95
N ALA A 250 2.95 8.63 8.05
CA ALA A 250 1.77 9.29 8.58
C ALA A 250 0.95 8.40 9.51
N PHE A 251 0.06 9.03 10.27
CA PHE A 251 -0.96 8.32 11.05
C PHE A 251 -2.09 7.80 10.18
N ARG A 252 -2.44 8.55 9.12
CA ARG A 252 -3.48 8.22 8.16
C ARG A 252 -2.97 8.46 6.74
N THR A 253 -3.55 7.76 5.77
CA THR A 253 -3.30 7.97 4.35
C THR A 253 -4.59 8.37 3.63
N MET A 254 -4.41 9.20 2.61
CA MET A 254 -5.44 9.48 1.61
C MET A 254 -4.80 9.32 0.23
N THR A 255 -5.54 8.75 -0.71
CA THR A 255 -5.12 8.66 -2.11
C THR A 255 -6.25 9.16 -3.01
N VAL A 256 -5.94 10.06 -3.93
CA VAL A 256 -6.89 10.57 -4.94
C VAL A 256 -6.69 9.79 -6.22
N LEU A 257 -7.75 9.15 -6.73
CA LEU A 257 -7.70 8.21 -7.86
C LEU A 257 -8.85 8.46 -8.83
N GLU A 258 -8.69 7.97 -10.05
CA GLU A 258 -9.82 7.76 -10.96
C GLU A 258 -10.69 6.59 -10.48
N THR A 259 -11.99 6.60 -10.80
CA THR A 259 -12.94 5.57 -10.36
C THR A 259 -12.61 4.19 -10.91
N ARG A 260 -11.89 4.09 -12.03
CA ARG A 260 -11.41 2.80 -12.56
C ARG A 260 -10.55 2.01 -11.57
N PHE A 261 -9.92 2.66 -10.59
CA PHE A 261 -9.14 2.00 -9.55
C PHE A 261 -9.97 1.46 -8.38
N ALA A 262 -11.29 1.68 -8.34
CA ALA A 262 -12.14 1.29 -7.21
C ALA A 262 -12.08 -0.22 -6.89
N GLN A 263 -11.99 -1.08 -7.90
CA GLN A 263 -11.85 -2.54 -7.70
C GLN A 263 -10.47 -2.92 -7.13
N VAL A 264 -9.41 -2.24 -7.60
CA VAL A 264 -8.06 -2.43 -7.09
C VAL A 264 -8.02 -2.02 -5.61
N GLU A 265 -8.63 -0.89 -5.25
CA GLU A 265 -8.68 -0.45 -3.85
C GLU A 265 -9.55 -1.33 -2.96
N ALA A 266 -10.62 -1.93 -3.49
CA ALA A 266 -11.36 -2.97 -2.77
C ALA A 266 -10.47 -4.19 -2.48
N ALA A 267 -9.64 -4.60 -3.44
CA ALA A 267 -8.66 -5.67 -3.26
C ALA A 267 -7.58 -5.28 -2.22
N VAL A 268 -7.05 -4.05 -2.27
CA VAL A 268 -6.09 -3.52 -1.29
C VAL A 268 -6.66 -3.60 0.13
N ARG A 269 -7.88 -3.11 0.35
CA ARG A 269 -8.54 -3.18 1.67
C ARG A 269 -8.76 -4.61 2.14
N THR A 270 -9.07 -5.53 1.22
CA THR A 270 -9.21 -6.96 1.51
C THR A 270 -7.87 -7.60 1.91
N ILE A 271 -6.77 -7.20 1.28
CA ILE A 271 -5.43 -7.66 1.66
C ILE A 271 -5.08 -7.13 3.05
N LEU A 272 -5.25 -5.84 3.28
CA LEU A 272 -4.85 -5.18 4.53
C LEU A 272 -5.64 -5.65 5.74
N SER A 273 -6.90 -6.07 5.57
CA SER A 273 -7.68 -6.68 6.66
C SER A 273 -7.12 -8.02 7.14
N GLN A 274 -6.25 -8.66 6.35
CA GLN A 274 -5.61 -9.94 6.70
C GLN A 274 -4.13 -9.79 7.08
N VAL A 275 -3.57 -8.58 7.10
CA VAL A 275 -2.18 -8.35 7.49
C VAL A 275 -2.06 -8.12 8.99
N ALA A 276 -1.30 -8.99 9.67
CA ALA A 276 -0.93 -8.80 11.06
C ALA A 276 0.19 -7.75 11.21
N VAL A 277 -0.12 -6.63 11.87
CA VAL A 277 0.87 -5.60 12.21
C VAL A 277 1.55 -5.95 13.55
N ASP A 278 2.86 -5.73 13.63
CA ASP A 278 3.64 -5.93 14.85
C ASP A 278 3.03 -5.14 16.04
N PRO A 279 2.60 -5.81 17.13
CA PRO A 279 2.00 -5.15 18.28
C PRO A 279 2.86 -4.04 18.89
N ALA A 280 4.19 -4.18 18.86
CA ALA A 280 5.10 -3.16 19.36
C ALA A 280 5.09 -1.90 18.49
N VAL A 281 4.98 -2.06 17.17
CA VAL A 281 4.84 -0.95 16.21
C VAL A 281 3.47 -0.28 16.36
N SER A 282 2.39 -1.06 16.51
CA SER A 282 1.04 -0.56 16.74
C SER A 282 0.95 0.26 18.03
N ALA A 283 1.46 -0.28 19.14
CA ALA A 283 1.45 0.40 20.43
C ALA A 283 2.32 1.68 20.42
N LEU A 284 3.47 1.66 19.74
CA LEU A 284 4.30 2.85 19.56
C LEU A 284 3.56 3.94 18.77
N THR A 285 2.88 3.55 17.69
CA THR A 285 2.14 4.47 16.82
C THR A 285 0.94 5.08 17.55
N ALA A 286 0.19 4.27 18.31
CA ALA A 286 -0.93 4.74 19.13
C ALA A 286 -0.47 5.76 20.20
N ARG A 287 0.63 5.49 20.91
CA ARG A 287 1.18 6.44 21.89
C ARG A 287 1.59 7.77 21.25
N GLN A 288 2.21 7.73 20.07
CA GLN A 288 2.58 8.95 19.35
C GLN A 288 1.38 9.75 18.83
N ALA A 289 0.30 9.07 18.45
CA ALA A 289 -0.96 9.72 18.05
C ALA A 289 -1.61 10.40 19.26
N ALA A 290 -1.72 9.69 20.38
CA ALA A 290 -2.28 10.21 21.63
C ALA A 290 -1.51 11.42 22.16
N SER A 291 -0.17 11.41 22.09
CA SER A 291 0.65 12.57 22.51
C SER A 291 0.48 13.81 21.62
N GLN A 292 -0.21 13.68 20.49
CA GLN A 292 -0.54 14.76 19.56
C GLN A 292 -2.06 15.03 19.51
N GLY A 293 -2.85 14.40 20.39
CA GLY A 293 -4.30 14.56 20.42
C GLY A 293 -5.02 13.97 19.20
N ILE A 294 -4.40 13.00 18.52
CA ILE A 294 -4.97 12.35 17.33
C ILE A 294 -5.71 11.10 17.78
N ASP A 295 -7.00 11.04 17.50
CA ASP A 295 -7.79 9.82 17.58
C ASP A 295 -7.42 8.91 16.40
N LEU A 296 -6.77 7.78 16.69
CA LEU A 296 -6.26 6.84 15.69
C LEU A 296 -7.02 5.52 15.80
N PRO A 297 -7.78 5.11 14.76
CA PRO A 297 -8.47 3.82 14.78
C PRO A 297 -7.49 2.65 14.98
N ASP A 298 -7.89 1.64 15.76
CA ASP A 298 -7.11 0.42 15.91
C ASP A 298 -7.07 -0.41 14.61
N ASP A 299 -8.18 -0.43 13.89
CA ASP A 299 -8.31 -1.07 12.59
C ASP A 299 -7.46 -0.34 11.54
N LEU A 300 -6.51 -1.08 10.95
CA LEU A 300 -5.62 -0.61 9.90
C LEU A 300 -6.39 -0.04 8.70
N VAL A 301 -7.45 -0.70 8.28
CA VAL A 301 -8.20 -0.33 7.08
C VAL A 301 -8.92 1.02 7.27
N GLN A 302 -9.24 1.39 8.51
CA GLN A 302 -9.86 2.68 8.85
C GLN A 302 -8.86 3.85 8.86
N ARG A 303 -7.54 3.57 8.76
CA ARG A 303 -6.49 4.59 8.64
C ARG A 303 -6.27 5.04 7.20
N ILE A 304 -6.92 4.40 6.24
CA ILE A 304 -6.74 4.60 4.80
C ILE A 304 -8.05 5.14 4.22
N SER A 305 -7.94 6.15 3.36
CA SER A 305 -9.08 6.80 2.73
C SER A 305 -8.81 7.06 1.24
N HIS A 306 -9.87 7.11 0.44
CA HIS A 306 -9.79 7.33 -0.99
C HIS A 306 -10.77 8.41 -1.42
N VAL A 307 -10.39 9.16 -2.43
CA VAL A 307 -11.30 9.97 -3.23
C VAL A 307 -11.25 9.41 -4.65
N PHE A 308 -12.39 8.97 -5.17
CA PHE A 308 -12.54 8.56 -6.56
C PHE A 308 -13.16 9.72 -7.35
N SER A 309 -12.49 10.15 -8.42
CA SER A 309 -12.88 11.31 -9.22
C SER A 309 -12.50 11.07 -10.68
N ASP A 310 -13.47 11.11 -11.59
CA ASP A 310 -13.24 10.96 -13.04
C ASP A 310 -13.16 12.31 -13.78
N GLY A 311 -12.93 13.40 -13.03
CA GLY A 311 -13.15 14.75 -13.54
C GLY A 311 -14.63 15.10 -13.63
N VAL A 312 -14.92 16.41 -13.70
CA VAL A 312 -16.26 16.95 -13.94
C VAL A 312 -16.32 17.47 -15.37
#